data_AF-A0A1W1UDI9-F1
#
_entry.id   AF-A0A1W1UDI9-F1
#
_cell.length_a   1.000
_cell.length_b   1.000
_cell.length_c   1.000
_cell.angle_alpha   90.00
_cell.angle_beta   90.00
_cell.angle_gamma   90.00
#
_symmetry.space_group_name_H-M   'P 1'
#
loop_
_entity.id
_entity.type
_entity.pdbx_description
1 polymer ?
#
loop_
_entity_poly.entity_id
_entity_poly.type
_entity_poly.pdbx_seq_one_letter_code
_entity_poly.pdbx_strand_id
1 'polypeptide(L)'
;MSWEIGLGGSRACSGRGKTCAERWTQRGVLALTLMLGAVSAQSIPRTSSSQTAREYVQQVHDMTGLPVTVKHVACVSSGKPDTLAEVYLTEQRGLYRVGRMELNEKAKQVLDEGRKFPTTQNYYNRYVVRGESFSGLSLNALLGFWRLLGMRFKLDDGEYVCRVS
;
A
#
# COMPACT_ATOMS: atom_id res chain seq x y z
N MET A 1 3.53 53.96 -28.87
CA MET A 1 4.54 53.43 -29.80
C MET A 1 4.32 51.93 -29.89
N SER A 2 3.83 51.49 -31.04
CA SER A 2 3.44 50.12 -31.38
C SER A 2 4.36 49.66 -32.49
N TRP A 3 4.97 48.48 -32.38
CA TRP A 3 5.36 47.66 -33.54
C TRP A 3 5.33 46.18 -33.12
N GLU A 4 4.27 45.50 -33.54
CA GLU A 4 4.26 44.06 -33.81
C GLU A 4 5.01 43.78 -35.11
N ILE A 5 5.70 42.65 -35.19
CA ILE A 5 5.79 41.86 -36.44
C ILE A 5 5.66 40.38 -36.05
N GLY A 6 4.57 39.76 -36.53
CA GLY A 6 4.36 38.33 -36.49
C GLY A 6 4.71 37.66 -37.83
N LEU A 7 5.12 36.40 -37.75
CA LEU A 7 4.98 35.34 -38.75
C LEU A 7 4.81 34.06 -37.90
N GLY A 8 3.71 33.31 -37.94
CA GLY A 8 3.06 32.75 -39.12
C GLY A 8 3.29 31.24 -39.11
N GLY A 9 2.38 30.48 -38.49
CA GLY A 9 2.43 29.02 -38.43
C GLY A 9 1.09 28.43 -37.97
N SER A 10 0.27 28.04 -38.93
CA SER A 10 -1.08 27.49 -38.73
C SER A 10 -1.08 26.04 -38.26
N ARG A 11 -2.13 25.70 -37.49
CA ARG A 11 -2.38 24.42 -36.78
C ARG A 11 -2.88 23.30 -37.70
N ALA A 12 -2.63 22.04 -37.33
CA ALA A 12 -3.62 20.96 -37.50
C ALA A 12 -3.26 19.72 -36.67
N CYS A 13 -4.08 19.39 -35.67
CA CYS A 13 -4.41 18.02 -35.25
C CYS A 13 -5.82 18.06 -34.66
N SER A 14 -6.74 17.39 -35.35
CA SER A 14 -8.16 17.23 -35.05
C SER A 14 -8.39 15.81 -34.55
N GLY A 15 -9.28 15.65 -33.56
CA GLY A 15 -10.01 14.39 -33.34
C GLY A 15 -9.33 13.30 -32.49
N ARG A 16 -9.82 13.16 -31.26
CA ARG A 16 -10.23 11.88 -30.63
C ARG A 16 -9.26 10.68 -30.77
N GLY A 17 -8.28 10.60 -29.85
CA GLY A 17 -7.69 9.33 -29.43
C GLY A 17 -6.25 9.07 -29.88
N LYS A 18 -5.37 8.88 -28.87
CA LYS A 18 -4.03 8.27 -28.90
C LYS A 18 -2.88 9.11 -29.51
N THR A 19 -1.95 9.45 -28.60
CA THR A 19 -0.51 9.73 -28.80
C THR A 19 -0.09 10.90 -29.69
N CYS A 20 0.37 11.99 -29.06
CA CYS A 20 1.30 12.92 -29.68
C CYS A 20 2.66 12.22 -29.82
N ALA A 21 3.04 11.84 -31.03
CA ALA A 21 4.39 11.38 -31.33
C ALA A 21 5.22 12.58 -31.80
N GLU A 22 6.25 12.96 -31.02
CA GLU A 22 7.24 13.94 -31.44
C GLU A 22 8.01 13.38 -32.65
N ARG A 23 7.83 14.02 -33.80
CA ARG A 23 8.55 13.72 -35.03
C ARG A 23 9.69 14.72 -35.19
N TRP A 24 10.88 14.38 -34.71
CA TRP A 24 12.10 15.09 -35.07
C TRP A 24 12.59 14.60 -36.44
N THR A 25 12.57 15.47 -37.43
CA THR A 25 13.23 15.27 -38.72
C THR A 25 14.74 15.45 -38.55
N GLN A 26 15.49 14.34 -38.57
CA GLN A 26 16.94 14.35 -38.73
C GLN A 26 17.28 14.02 -40.20
N ARG A 27 17.79 15.03 -40.91
CA ARG A 27 18.40 14.85 -42.23
C ARG A 27 19.76 14.18 -42.07
N GLY A 28 19.85 12.96 -42.60
CA GLY A 28 20.99 12.41 -43.34
C GLY A 28 22.33 12.26 -42.64
N VAL A 29 22.73 11.01 -42.38
CA VAL A 29 24.03 10.46 -42.82
C VAL A 29 23.82 8.98 -43.13
N LEU A 30 24.11 8.59 -44.37
CA LEU A 30 24.31 7.22 -44.80
C LEU A 30 25.65 6.74 -44.23
N ALA A 31 25.61 5.80 -43.29
CA ALA A 31 26.78 4.99 -42.96
C ALA A 31 26.30 3.57 -42.63
N LEU A 32 26.42 2.71 -43.64
CA LEU A 32 26.26 1.28 -43.56
C LEU A 32 27.43 0.71 -42.74
N THR A 33 27.18 0.19 -41.54
CA THR A 33 28.11 -0.71 -40.86
C THR A 33 27.32 -1.74 -40.06
N LEU A 34 27.35 -2.98 -40.57
CA LEU A 34 26.91 -4.18 -39.88
C LEU A 34 27.78 -4.42 -38.65
N MET A 35 27.20 -4.31 -37.47
CA MET A 35 27.58 -5.10 -36.29
C MET A 35 26.33 -5.31 -35.44
N LEU A 36 25.94 -6.58 -35.27
CA LEU A 36 24.94 -7.01 -34.30
C LEU A 36 25.51 -6.73 -32.89
N GLY A 37 25.16 -5.59 -32.31
CA GLY A 37 25.30 -5.34 -30.88
C GLY A 37 23.89 -5.22 -30.29
N ALA A 38 23.47 -6.24 -29.53
CA ALA A 38 22.19 -6.23 -28.84
C ALA A 38 22.13 -5.03 -27.87
N VAL A 39 21.42 -3.97 -28.26
CA VAL A 39 21.04 -2.89 -27.33
C VAL A 39 20.03 -3.49 -26.36
N SER A 40 20.53 -3.84 -25.18
CA SER A 40 19.70 -4.16 -24.04
C SER A 40 18.81 -2.95 -23.75
N ALA A 41 17.51 -3.09 -23.99
CA ALA A 41 16.51 -2.18 -23.47
C ALA A 41 16.71 -2.11 -21.96
N GLN A 42 17.28 -1.01 -21.45
CA GLN A 42 17.35 -0.75 -20.02
C GLN A 42 15.92 -0.50 -19.57
N SER A 43 15.27 -1.57 -19.12
CA SER A 43 14.10 -1.48 -18.28
C SER A 43 14.50 -0.65 -17.07
N ILE A 44 13.99 0.57 -17.00
CA ILE A 44 13.98 1.38 -15.79
C ILE A 44 13.55 0.43 -14.66
N PRO A 45 14.38 0.16 -13.66
CA PRO A 45 13.93 -0.60 -12.52
C PRO A 45 12.78 0.20 -11.94
N ARG A 46 11.55 -0.31 -12.08
CA ARG A 46 10.51 -0.01 -11.10
C ARG A 46 11.19 -0.31 -9.79
N THR A 47 11.48 0.74 -9.03
CA THR A 47 11.89 0.64 -7.65
C THR A 47 10.90 -0.32 -7.03
N SER A 48 11.32 -1.57 -6.84
CA SER A 48 10.56 -2.56 -6.11
C SER A 48 10.22 -1.87 -4.81
N SER A 49 8.93 -1.59 -4.61
CA SER A 49 8.43 -1.07 -3.35
C SER A 49 9.04 -1.98 -2.28
N SER A 50 10.00 -1.43 -1.57
CA SER A 50 10.71 -2.10 -0.50
C SER A 50 9.65 -2.81 0.33
N GLN A 51 9.73 -4.14 0.40
CA GLN A 51 9.15 -4.85 1.52
C GLN A 51 9.83 -4.27 2.75
N THR A 52 9.26 -3.20 3.31
CA THR A 52 9.70 -2.62 4.55
C THR A 52 9.63 -3.77 5.55
N ALA A 53 10.79 -4.22 6.00
CA ALA A 53 10.92 -5.39 6.85
C ALA A 53 9.95 -5.25 8.03
N ARG A 54 9.13 -6.27 8.25
CA ARG A 54 8.20 -6.33 9.38
C ARG A 54 9.03 -6.62 10.61
N GLU A 55 9.48 -5.56 11.24
CA GLU A 55 10.50 -5.60 12.27
C GLU A 55 9.92 -5.95 13.65
N TYR A 56 8.63 -5.68 13.87
CA TYR A 56 7.98 -5.95 15.15
C TYR A 56 7.09 -7.17 15.06
N VAL A 57 7.51 -8.26 15.72
CA VAL A 57 6.75 -9.50 15.83
C VAL A 57 6.28 -9.66 17.28
N GLN A 58 4.96 -9.71 17.47
CA GLN A 58 4.35 -10.01 18.76
C GLN A 58 3.65 -11.37 18.68
N GLN A 59 4.26 -12.37 19.31
CA GLN A 59 3.60 -13.65 19.51
C GLN A 59 2.65 -13.54 20.70
N VAL A 60 1.39 -13.92 20.47
CA VAL A 60 0.31 -13.83 21.46
C VAL A 60 0.02 -15.21 22.07
N HIS A 61 0.08 -16.27 21.26
CA HIS A 61 0.00 -17.65 21.75
C HIS A 61 0.69 -18.63 20.79
N ASP A 62 0.86 -19.87 21.22
CA ASP A 62 1.34 -20.95 20.36
C ASP A 62 0.25 -21.33 19.33
N MET A 63 0.64 -21.45 18.07
CA MET A 63 -0.24 -21.77 16.94
C MET A 63 0.00 -23.18 16.39
N THR A 64 0.89 -23.95 17.01
CA THR A 64 1.30 -25.27 16.53
C THR A 64 0.12 -26.23 16.40
N GLY A 65 -0.06 -26.81 15.21
CA GLY A 65 -1.11 -27.78 14.93
C GLY A 65 -2.51 -27.21 14.76
N LEU A 66 -2.67 -25.87 14.71
CA LEU A 66 -3.96 -25.21 14.50
C LEU A 66 -4.05 -24.62 13.07
N PRO A 67 -5.25 -24.61 12.45
CA PRO A 67 -5.47 -23.87 11.20
C PRO A 67 -5.21 -22.38 11.41
N VAL A 68 -4.36 -21.78 10.57
CA VAL A 68 -4.00 -20.36 10.63
C VAL A 68 -4.63 -19.60 9.48
N THR A 69 -5.35 -18.53 9.79
CA THR A 69 -5.82 -17.52 8.86
C THR A 69 -4.97 -16.26 9.03
N VAL A 70 -4.43 -15.73 7.93
CA VAL A 70 -3.66 -14.47 7.96
C VAL A 70 -4.54 -13.34 7.44
N LYS A 71 -4.52 -12.21 8.13
CA LYS A 71 -5.15 -10.96 7.69
C LYS A 71 -4.08 -9.90 7.48
N HIS A 72 -4.05 -9.34 6.28
CA HIS A 72 -3.11 -8.28 5.92
C HIS A 72 -3.83 -6.94 6.01
N VAL A 73 -3.24 -6.01 6.73
CA VAL A 73 -3.71 -4.63 6.88
C VAL A 73 -2.63 -3.71 6.32
N ALA A 74 -2.97 -2.94 5.30
CA ALA A 74 -2.07 -1.96 4.70
C ALA A 74 -2.75 -0.61 4.67
N CYS A 75 -2.14 0.42 5.25
CA CYS A 75 -2.63 1.80 5.19
C CYS A 75 -1.62 2.71 4.50
N VAL A 76 -2.09 3.42 3.47
CA VAL A 76 -1.25 4.23 2.59
C VAL A 76 -1.64 5.70 2.70
N SER A 77 -0.66 6.60 2.62
CA SER A 77 -0.89 8.04 2.59
C SER A 77 0.08 8.71 1.61
N SER A 78 -0.37 9.76 0.92
CA SER A 78 0.45 10.43 -0.09
C SER A 78 1.66 11.11 0.55
N GLY A 79 2.88 10.74 0.11
CA GLY A 79 4.12 11.32 0.60
C GLY A 79 4.52 10.89 2.03
N LYS A 80 3.89 9.84 2.58
CA LYS A 80 4.21 9.27 3.88
C LYS A 80 4.53 7.77 3.76
N PRO A 81 5.33 7.20 4.69
CA PRO A 81 5.59 5.76 4.71
C PRO A 81 4.34 4.95 4.99
N ASP A 82 4.20 3.82 4.30
CA ASP A 82 3.06 2.92 4.47
C ASP A 82 3.04 2.27 5.86
N THR A 83 1.83 2.01 6.33
CA THR A 83 1.53 1.29 7.57
C THR A 83 1.21 -0.15 7.22
N LEU A 84 2.01 -1.13 7.65
CA LEU A 84 1.83 -2.53 7.27
C LEU A 84 1.72 -3.41 8.52
N ALA A 85 0.65 -4.19 8.59
CA ALA A 85 0.39 -5.13 9.66
C ALA A 85 -0.13 -6.47 9.12
N GLU A 86 0.30 -7.57 9.74
CA GLU A 86 -0.26 -8.90 9.55
C GLU A 86 -0.74 -9.44 10.88
N VAL A 87 -1.95 -9.99 10.88
CA VAL A 87 -2.56 -10.62 12.04
C VAL A 87 -2.81 -12.08 11.70
N TYR A 88 -2.10 -12.96 12.41
CA TYR A 88 -2.21 -14.39 12.32
C TYR A 88 -3.23 -14.86 13.34
N LEU A 89 -4.30 -15.48 12.85
CA LEU A 89 -5.43 -15.94 13.63
C LEU A 89 -5.45 -17.46 13.61
N THR A 90 -5.59 -18.12 14.76
CA THR A 90 -5.96 -19.55 14.79
C THR A 90 -7.46 -19.71 14.90
N GLU A 91 -8.01 -20.66 14.17
CA GLU A 91 -9.42 -21.04 14.28
C GLU A 91 -9.60 -22.33 15.08
N GLN A 92 -10.50 -22.30 16.05
CA GLN A 92 -10.91 -23.48 16.81
C GLN A 92 -12.42 -23.44 17.04
N ARG A 93 -13.14 -24.43 16.49
CA ARG A 93 -14.60 -24.59 16.67
C ARG A 93 -15.40 -23.32 16.31
N GLY A 94 -15.02 -22.63 15.23
CA GLY A 94 -15.68 -21.40 14.75
C GLY A 94 -15.35 -20.13 15.55
N LEU A 95 -14.40 -20.23 16.49
CA LEU A 95 -13.84 -19.08 17.20
C LEU A 95 -12.42 -18.82 16.71
N TYR A 96 -12.10 -17.54 16.55
CA TYR A 96 -10.78 -17.05 16.16
C TYR A 96 -10.03 -16.54 17.38
N ARG A 97 -8.72 -16.70 17.38
CA ARG A 97 -7.82 -16.20 18.41
C ARG A 97 -6.59 -15.57 17.75
N VAL A 98 -6.11 -14.43 18.24
CA VAL A 98 -4.89 -13.81 17.71
C VAL A 98 -3.69 -14.59 18.21
N GLY A 99 -2.93 -15.22 17.31
CA GLY A 99 -1.74 -15.99 17.65
C GLY A 99 -0.43 -15.23 17.44
N ARG A 100 -0.36 -14.39 16.40
CA ARG A 100 0.79 -13.55 16.13
C ARG A 100 0.37 -12.26 15.43
N MET A 101 1.08 -11.18 15.71
CA MET A 101 0.98 -9.92 14.97
C MET A 101 2.37 -9.54 14.46
N GLU A 102 2.46 -9.14 13.20
CA GLU A 102 3.68 -8.59 12.61
C GLU A 102 3.39 -7.18 12.13
N LEU A 103 4.17 -6.21 12.58
CA LEU A 103 3.97 -4.79 12.32
C LEU A 103 5.27 -4.21 11.79
N ASN A 104 5.17 -3.29 10.82
CA ASN A 104 6.26 -2.36 10.56
C ASN A 104 6.27 -1.23 11.62
N GLU A 105 7.34 -0.44 11.66
CA GLU A 105 7.52 0.62 12.65
C GLU A 105 6.32 1.58 12.71
N LYS A 106 5.79 1.99 11.54
CA LYS A 106 4.63 2.89 11.47
C LYS A 106 3.34 2.24 11.93
N ALA A 107 3.11 0.96 11.64
CA ALA A 107 1.97 0.23 12.17
C ALA A 107 2.03 0.07 13.68
N LYS A 108 3.22 -0.13 14.23
CA LYS A 108 3.44 -0.12 15.68
C LYS A 108 3.09 1.26 16.27
N GLN A 109 3.55 2.35 15.67
CA GLN A 109 3.21 3.71 16.13
C GLN A 109 1.69 3.94 16.12
N VAL A 110 1.00 3.56 15.03
CA VAL A 110 -0.46 3.66 14.94
C VAL A 110 -1.16 2.84 16.02
N LEU A 111 -0.68 1.63 16.29
CA LEU A 111 -1.23 0.79 17.35
C LEU A 111 -1.01 1.42 18.74
N ASP A 112 0.18 1.95 19.01
CA ASP A 112 0.51 2.59 20.29
C ASP A 112 -0.31 3.87 20.52
N GLU A 113 -0.52 4.69 19.49
CA GLU A 113 -1.42 5.84 19.54
C GLU A 113 -2.90 5.40 19.70
N GLY A 114 -3.32 4.39 18.95
CA GLY A 114 -4.66 3.83 19.02
C GLY A 114 -5.02 3.30 20.41
N ARG A 115 -4.04 2.74 21.12
CA ARG A 115 -4.17 2.24 22.49
C ARG A 115 -4.37 3.32 23.55
N LYS A 116 -4.25 4.61 23.20
CA LYS A 116 -4.63 5.71 24.09
C LYS A 116 -6.16 5.86 24.18
N PHE A 117 -6.90 5.35 23.20
CA PHE A 117 -8.36 5.37 23.21
C PHE A 117 -8.94 4.20 24.03
N PRO A 118 -9.86 4.43 24.99
CA PRO A 118 -10.36 3.39 25.89
C PRO A 118 -10.95 2.17 25.18
N THR A 119 -11.71 2.39 24.11
CA THR A 119 -12.35 1.32 23.34
C THR A 119 -11.31 0.41 22.68
N THR A 120 -10.31 0.99 22.01
CA THR A 120 -9.24 0.24 21.34
C THR A 120 -8.38 -0.50 22.37
N GLN A 121 -8.04 0.15 23.49
CA GLN A 121 -7.27 -0.44 24.55
C GLN A 121 -7.97 -1.64 25.20
N ASN A 122 -9.31 -1.56 25.37
CA ASN A 122 -10.10 -2.69 25.86
C ASN A 122 -10.05 -3.88 24.91
N TYR A 123 -10.22 -3.66 23.60
CA TYR A 123 -10.11 -4.74 22.62
C TYR A 123 -8.70 -5.32 22.52
N TYR A 124 -7.68 -4.47 22.55
CA TYR A 124 -6.28 -4.90 22.55
C TYR A 124 -5.98 -5.76 23.78
N ASN A 125 -6.36 -5.30 24.97
CA ASN A 125 -6.16 -6.08 26.20
C ASN A 125 -6.89 -7.42 26.15
N ARG A 126 -8.12 -7.42 25.64
CA ARG A 126 -8.95 -8.62 25.59
C ARG A 126 -8.39 -9.67 24.62
N TYR A 127 -8.07 -9.29 23.39
CA TYR A 127 -7.76 -10.25 22.33
C TYR A 127 -6.26 -10.44 22.08
N VAL A 128 -5.43 -9.45 22.41
CA VAL A 128 -3.97 -9.51 22.21
C VAL A 128 -3.25 -9.80 23.51
N VAL A 129 -3.60 -9.15 24.62
CA VAL A 129 -2.90 -9.39 25.91
C VAL A 129 -3.40 -10.64 26.62
N ARG A 130 -4.72 -10.80 26.77
CA ARG A 130 -5.32 -12.00 27.39
C ARG A 130 -5.50 -13.15 26.40
N GLY A 131 -5.41 -12.86 25.11
CA GLY A 131 -5.62 -13.85 24.06
C GLY A 131 -7.02 -14.46 24.10
N GLU A 132 -8.08 -13.70 24.42
CA GLU A 132 -9.44 -14.24 24.38
C GLU A 132 -9.86 -14.54 22.93
N SER A 133 -10.69 -15.57 22.75
CA SER A 133 -11.24 -15.91 21.44
C SER A 133 -12.46 -15.04 21.10
N PHE A 134 -12.72 -14.84 19.82
CA PHE A 134 -13.87 -14.09 19.30
C PHE A 134 -14.53 -14.81 18.13
N SER A 135 -15.83 -14.57 17.93
CA SER A 135 -16.60 -15.24 16.88
C SER A 135 -16.22 -14.73 15.49
N GLY A 136 -16.45 -15.55 14.46
CA GLY A 136 -16.35 -15.10 13.07
C GLY A 136 -17.27 -13.92 12.74
N LEU A 137 -18.44 -13.82 13.39
CA LEU A 137 -19.32 -12.66 13.28
C LEU A 137 -18.67 -11.41 13.89
N SER A 138 -18.02 -11.52 15.05
CA SER A 138 -17.28 -10.42 15.67
C SER A 138 -16.09 -10.00 14.82
N LEU A 139 -15.35 -10.95 14.23
CA LEU A 139 -14.27 -10.67 13.28
C LEU A 139 -14.79 -9.93 12.06
N ASN A 140 -15.85 -10.43 11.42
CA ASN A 140 -16.44 -9.79 10.25
C ASN A 140 -17.08 -8.44 10.58
N ALA A 141 -17.65 -8.27 11.77
CA ALA A 141 -18.16 -6.99 12.24
C ALA A 141 -17.02 -6.00 12.48
N LEU A 142 -15.89 -6.44 13.06
CA LEU A 142 -14.69 -5.61 13.19
C LEU A 142 -14.16 -5.24 11.80
N LEU A 143 -13.94 -6.21 10.91
CA LEU A 143 -13.49 -5.94 9.55
C LEU A 143 -14.47 -5.05 8.75
N GLY A 144 -15.76 -5.27 8.94
CA GLY A 144 -16.84 -4.50 8.31
C GLY A 144 -16.91 -3.08 8.83
N PHE A 145 -16.80 -2.88 10.15
CA PHE A 145 -16.72 -1.56 10.79
C PHE A 145 -15.51 -0.78 10.28
N TRP A 146 -14.35 -1.44 10.16
CA TRP A 146 -13.14 -0.85 9.61
C TRP A 146 -13.30 -0.50 8.12
N ARG A 147 -14.04 -1.30 7.34
CA ARG A 147 -14.38 -0.99 5.94
C ARG A 147 -15.41 0.14 5.78
N LEU A 148 -16.44 0.17 6.62
CA LEU A 148 -17.56 1.14 6.55
C LEU A 148 -17.18 2.52 7.05
N LEU A 149 -16.33 2.63 8.07
CA LEU A 149 -15.78 3.90 8.53
C LEU A 149 -14.69 4.47 7.61
N GLY A 150 -14.57 3.90 6.41
CA GLY A 150 -13.76 4.48 5.35
C GLY A 150 -12.28 4.50 5.66
N MET A 151 -11.75 3.57 6.48
CA MET A 151 -10.33 3.26 6.58
C MET A 151 -9.40 4.49 6.73
N ARG A 152 -9.93 5.59 7.25
CA ARG A 152 -9.29 6.90 7.23
C ARG A 152 -8.96 7.36 8.62
N PHE A 153 -7.68 7.54 8.88
CA PHE A 153 -7.21 8.14 10.12
C PHE A 153 -6.14 9.17 9.82
N LYS A 154 -5.97 10.12 10.73
CA LYS A 154 -4.92 11.11 10.66
C LYS A 154 -3.75 10.69 11.57
N LEU A 155 -2.55 10.72 11.02
CA LEU A 155 -1.30 10.50 11.75
C LEU A 155 -0.21 11.36 11.11
N ASP A 156 0.60 12.04 11.93
CA ASP A 156 1.70 12.90 11.47
C ASP A 156 1.28 13.87 10.35
N ASP A 157 0.09 14.50 10.50
CA ASP A 157 -0.57 15.40 9.55
C ASP A 157 -0.96 14.79 8.19
N GLY A 158 -0.80 13.47 8.01
CA GLY A 158 -1.24 12.73 6.84
C GLY A 158 -2.58 12.01 7.05
N GLU A 159 -3.40 11.95 6.01
CA GLU A 159 -4.60 11.10 5.99
C GLU A 159 -4.24 9.74 5.36
N TYR A 160 -4.36 8.68 6.15
CA TYR A 160 -4.07 7.31 5.72
C TYR A 160 -5.34 6.62 5.26
N VAL A 161 -5.25 5.79 4.23
CA VAL A 161 -6.33 4.93 3.77
C VAL A 161 -5.90 3.48 3.91
N CYS A 162 -6.51 2.76 4.85
CA CYS A 162 -6.30 1.32 5.05
C CYS A 162 -6.94 0.46 3.96
N ARG A 163 -6.54 -0.80 3.91
CA ARG A 163 -7.18 -1.93 3.23
C ARG A 163 -6.93 -3.19 4.04
N VAL A 164 -7.94 -4.04 4.15
CA VAL A 164 -7.81 -5.36 4.77
C VAL A 164 -8.12 -6.44 3.75
N SER A 165 -7.22 -7.42 3.62
CA SER A 165 -7.36 -8.63 2.79
C SER A 165 -7.16 -9.87 3.64
#